data_AF-A0A5J4VTK4-F1
#
_entry.id   AF-A0A5J4VTK4-F1
#
_cell.length_a   1.000
_cell.length_b   1.000
_cell.length_c   1.000
_cell.angle_alpha   90.00
_cell.angle_beta   90.00
_cell.angle_gamma   90.00
#
_symmetry.space_group_name_H-M   'P 1'
#
loop_
_entity.id
_entity.type
_entity.pdbx_description
1 polymer ?
#
loop_
_entity_poly.entity_id
_entity_poly.type
_entity_poly.pdbx_seq_one_letter_code
_entity_poly.pdbx_strand_id
1 'polypeptide(L)'
;MIIDSTSTLIDGQLTQFVAMMLQQDPVYNIQFQKGIMVNETTLNVRYNKLSISKDDDVQEEVIFRTKQTIISPSYLPFQENGAFVEPFPQQLIAVEQSGEIYIKSIVILHFYEKSLNSVIQVKDEAIFNGKQLIFRPIKEQLDGMSSLPTTEQTSPYLQCLGGFTILESCQFQPTNFINSAAIRTMHEIGINGKEGNQLDDCNLTFKDCQIIGMNRIDEAENSGSAIDAIGMKITLEACLFDMNIEQYNMMKNKINKQNIKRNEDEQTQNEVHLIPTCGWNTAYIRQNTGSLILSKGTQLSNLNNGAISLLGANLTIADTDVQFLNNIDNSMLQGFNRNEDEYEPIIIKPTLLRRNIACGYGSRITSPIESFTENGLQEDSLWILKTDEGKKIDGQQQDIVYEIECQLAEGLRDVKSPLFIPHIDEVNGIMSQDKLGLDITIIGRHLIRCGVVKYKICEKMKVTNEDGQEIEEKVEERELHCQTELMENAHHWDNESQFSIQTRYQIVRKWKIMEIWLIFADGSQISEVLDINIGKLSASAILIIAITCLLIFGIFATFLVILLCYEYKQKKKINEFKQKENEDQQNLLETQTSQYE
;
A
#
# COMPACT_ATOMS: atom_id res chain seq x y z
N MET A 1 16.77 8.51 45.16
CA MET A 1 15.49 9.03 45.69
C MET A 1 14.42 7.95 45.58
N ILE A 2 13.62 7.75 46.62
CA ILE A 2 12.41 6.92 46.57
C ILE A 2 11.20 7.87 46.64
N ILE A 3 10.25 7.70 45.73
CA ILE A 3 9.01 8.48 45.66
C ILE A 3 7.86 7.55 46.01
N ASP A 4 7.32 7.70 47.21
CA ASP A 4 6.31 6.82 47.80
C ASP A 4 5.00 7.56 48.11
N SER A 5 4.07 6.92 48.83
CA SER A 5 2.81 7.53 49.26
C SER A 5 2.97 8.81 50.07
N THR A 6 4.10 9.01 50.76
CA THR A 6 4.37 10.21 51.57
C THR A 6 4.97 11.36 50.77
N SER A 7 5.48 11.07 49.58
CA SER A 7 6.12 12.05 48.72
C SER A 7 5.10 12.93 47.97
N THR A 8 5.24 14.25 48.06
CA THR A 8 4.48 15.21 47.23
C THR A 8 5.44 15.88 46.25
N LEU A 9 5.23 15.67 44.95
CA LEU A 9 5.96 16.38 43.89
C LEU A 9 5.09 17.53 43.37
N ILE A 10 5.61 18.75 43.43
CA ILE A 10 5.05 19.93 42.78
C ILE A 10 5.69 20.14 41.40
N ASP A 11 5.01 20.85 40.51
CA ASP A 11 5.43 21.03 39.12
C ASP A 11 6.87 21.58 38.98
N GLY A 12 7.74 20.83 38.30
CA GLY A 12 9.13 21.18 38.04
C GLY A 12 10.10 20.78 39.16
N GLN A 13 9.61 20.14 40.23
CA GLN A 13 10.43 19.79 41.37
C GLN A 13 11.42 18.67 41.03
N LEU A 14 11.06 17.69 40.20
CA LEU A 14 11.99 16.63 39.82
C LEU A 14 13.14 17.20 38.99
N THR A 15 12.84 18.12 38.07
CA THR A 15 13.85 18.85 37.28
C THR A 15 14.87 19.54 38.18
N GLN A 16 14.40 20.37 39.12
CA GLN A 16 15.27 21.12 40.03
C GLN A 16 16.12 20.18 40.89
N PHE A 17 15.49 19.10 41.38
CA PHE A 17 16.16 18.12 42.21
C PHE A 17 17.24 17.35 41.45
N VAL A 18 16.93 16.84 40.26
CA VAL A 18 17.89 16.14 39.39
C VAL A 18 19.07 17.04 39.05
N ALA A 19 18.80 18.30 38.65
CA ALA A 19 19.86 19.26 38.32
C ALA A 19 20.82 19.49 39.50
N MET A 20 20.29 19.57 40.72
CA MET A 20 21.10 19.69 41.93
C MET A 20 21.87 18.41 42.24
N MET A 21 21.23 17.25 42.13
CA MET A 21 21.87 15.98 42.48
C MET A 21 22.98 15.59 41.52
N LEU A 22 22.81 15.83 40.21
CA LEU A 22 23.85 15.55 39.22
C LEU A 22 25.08 16.46 39.35
N GLN A 23 24.99 17.59 40.05
CA GLN A 23 26.17 18.37 40.43
C GLN A 23 26.96 17.73 41.58
N GLN A 24 26.30 16.92 42.41
CA GLN A 24 26.88 16.33 43.62
C GLN A 24 27.31 14.87 43.43
N ASP A 25 26.55 14.11 42.65
CA ASP A 25 26.78 12.69 42.38
C ASP A 25 26.82 12.42 40.87
N PRO A 26 27.90 11.83 40.33
CA PRO A 26 27.96 11.43 38.94
C PRO A 26 26.93 10.35 38.57
N VAL A 27 26.36 9.61 39.53
CA VAL A 27 25.39 8.54 39.28
C VAL A 27 24.21 8.67 40.23
N TYR A 28 23.01 8.87 39.70
CA TYR A 28 21.82 9.06 40.53
C TYR A 28 20.65 8.16 40.13
N ASN A 29 19.92 7.64 41.14
CA ASN A 29 18.81 6.72 40.93
C ASN A 29 17.51 7.27 41.56
N ILE A 30 16.41 7.18 40.82
CA ILE A 30 15.06 7.58 41.22
C ILE A 30 14.13 6.38 41.04
N GLN A 31 13.38 6.04 42.09
CA GLN A 31 12.49 4.90 42.13
C GLN A 31 11.10 5.34 42.57
N PHE A 32 10.08 5.02 41.77
CA PHE A 32 8.68 5.34 42.06
C PHE A 32 7.96 4.10 42.62
N GLN A 33 7.44 4.25 43.84
CA GLN A 33 6.66 3.24 44.59
C GLN A 33 5.16 3.54 44.60
N LYS A 34 4.72 4.48 43.77
CA LYS A 34 3.30 4.77 43.51
C LYS A 34 3.13 5.38 42.11
N GLY A 35 1.94 5.27 41.55
CA GLY A 35 1.57 6.09 40.39
C GLY A 35 1.49 7.56 40.74
N ILE A 36 1.97 8.40 39.83
CA ILE A 36 1.97 9.85 39.97
C ILE A 36 2.09 10.50 38.59
N MET A 37 1.45 11.64 38.40
CA MET A 37 1.69 12.51 37.26
C MET A 37 2.74 13.54 37.64
N VAL A 38 3.80 13.63 36.84
CA VAL A 38 4.94 14.51 37.06
C VAL A 38 4.97 15.54 35.92
N ASN A 39 4.74 16.81 36.25
CA ASN A 39 4.81 17.93 35.32
C ASN A 39 6.19 18.58 35.42
N GLU A 40 7.02 18.47 34.39
CA GLU A 40 8.43 18.85 34.44
C GLU A 40 8.84 19.83 33.36
N THR A 41 9.87 20.64 33.64
CA THR A 41 10.37 21.61 32.66
C THR A 41 11.39 20.97 31.71
N THR A 42 12.43 20.33 32.26
CA THR A 42 13.41 19.57 31.46
C THR A 42 14.25 18.66 32.36
N LEU A 43 14.42 17.40 31.98
CA LEU A 43 15.41 16.51 32.59
C LEU A 43 16.65 16.52 31.71
N ASN A 44 17.63 17.35 32.06
CA ASN A 44 18.88 17.49 31.31
C ASN A 44 20.02 16.67 31.96
N VAL A 45 20.60 15.74 31.22
CA VAL A 45 21.70 14.87 31.63
C VAL A 45 22.87 15.03 30.67
N ARG A 46 24.04 15.47 31.18
CA ARG A 46 25.18 15.89 30.35
C ARG A 46 26.46 15.07 30.53
N TYR A 47 26.92 14.90 31.76
CA TYR A 47 28.18 14.18 32.06
C TYR A 47 27.97 13.07 33.09
N ASN A 48 26.71 12.78 33.37
CA ASN A 48 26.29 12.00 34.52
C ASN A 48 25.39 10.85 34.09
N LYS A 49 25.17 9.92 35.01
CA LYS A 49 24.25 8.80 34.84
C LYS A 49 23.01 9.01 35.68
N LEU A 50 21.84 8.90 35.09
CA LEU A 50 20.54 9.00 35.76
C LEU A 50 19.70 7.77 35.48
N SER A 51 19.25 7.08 36.52
CA SER A 51 18.29 5.98 36.41
C SER A 51 16.96 6.39 37.00
N ILE A 52 15.88 6.17 36.26
CA ILE A 52 14.50 6.45 36.67
C ILE A 52 13.68 5.19 36.44
N SER A 53 13.04 4.68 37.48
CA SER A 53 12.25 3.44 37.36
C SER A 53 11.00 3.48 38.21
N LYS A 54 9.94 2.83 37.73
CA LYS A 54 8.75 2.48 38.52
C LYS A 54 8.89 1.05 39.02
N ASP A 55 8.51 0.81 40.28
CA ASP A 55 8.52 -0.54 40.87
C ASP A 55 7.50 -1.44 40.19
N ASP A 56 7.89 -2.70 40.00
CA ASP A 56 7.07 -3.70 39.31
C ASP A 56 5.77 -4.02 40.06
N ASP A 57 5.75 -3.82 41.39
CA ASP A 57 4.57 -4.00 42.25
C ASP A 57 3.55 -2.86 42.14
N VAL A 58 3.92 -1.71 41.57
CA VAL A 58 3.05 -0.54 41.42
C VAL A 58 2.13 -0.74 40.23
N GLN A 59 0.83 -0.81 40.47
CA GLN A 59 -0.16 -0.99 39.40
C GLN A 59 -0.47 0.31 38.65
N GLU A 60 -0.44 1.45 39.35
CA GLU A 60 -0.74 2.73 38.73
C GLU A 60 0.38 3.21 37.79
N GLU A 61 0.01 4.10 36.87
CA GLU A 61 0.96 4.70 35.92
C GLU A 61 1.78 5.82 36.58
N VAL A 62 3.07 5.87 36.25
CA VAL A 62 3.89 7.07 36.44
C VAL A 62 3.97 7.79 35.10
N ILE A 63 3.46 9.01 35.06
CA ILE A 63 3.24 9.76 33.82
C ILE A 63 4.12 11.01 33.83
N PHE A 64 4.97 11.15 32.83
CA PHE A 64 5.79 12.34 32.62
C PHE A 64 5.14 13.24 31.57
N ARG A 65 4.99 14.52 31.91
CA ARG A 65 4.43 15.54 31.03
C ARG A 65 5.27 16.81 31.11
N THR A 66 5.43 17.51 29.99
CA THR A 66 6.09 18.81 29.98
C THR A 66 5.19 19.90 30.57
N LYS A 67 5.75 20.69 31.48
CA LYS A 67 5.14 21.90 32.02
C LYS A 67 5.14 22.98 30.95
N GLN A 68 3.96 23.46 30.58
CA GLN A 68 3.81 24.58 29.66
C GLN A 68 4.30 25.87 30.32
N THR A 69 5.01 26.70 29.56
CA THR A 69 5.45 28.00 30.05
C THR A 69 4.31 29.00 29.91
N ILE A 70 4.06 29.79 30.95
CA ILE A 70 3.10 30.89 30.87
C ILE A 70 3.69 31.94 29.92
N ILE A 71 3.02 32.18 28.80
CA ILE A 71 3.42 33.19 27.83
C ILE A 71 3.36 34.55 28.52
N SER A 72 4.51 35.24 28.58
CA SER A 72 4.54 36.58 29.15
C SER A 72 3.63 37.52 28.36
N PRO A 73 2.86 38.43 29.01
CA PRO A 73 2.03 39.42 28.33
C PRO A 73 2.79 40.26 27.30
N SER A 74 4.12 40.38 27.44
CA SER A 74 5.00 41.05 26.47
C SER A 74 5.02 40.39 25.09
N TYR A 75 4.64 39.11 24.97
CA TYR A 75 4.59 38.38 23.71
C TYR A 75 3.22 38.47 23.01
N LEU A 76 2.18 38.96 23.69
CA LEU A 76 0.84 39.09 23.13
C LEU A 76 0.80 39.91 21.83
N PRO A 77 1.47 41.07 21.71
CA PRO A 77 1.46 41.83 20.47
C PRO A 77 2.09 41.09 19.28
N PHE A 78 3.01 40.16 19.55
CA PHE A 78 3.64 39.35 18.50
C PHE A 78 2.71 38.23 18.05
N GLN A 79 2.01 37.58 18.98
CA GLN A 79 0.98 36.58 18.66
C GLN A 79 -0.18 37.20 17.87
N GLU A 80 -0.62 38.41 18.24
CA GLU A 80 -1.66 39.16 17.50
C GLU A 80 -1.24 39.46 16.05
N ASN A 81 0.07 39.56 15.79
CA ASN A 81 0.64 39.72 14.45
C ASN A 81 1.02 38.40 13.76
N GLY A 82 0.58 37.25 14.30
CA GLY A 82 0.77 35.93 13.71
C GLY A 82 2.12 35.26 14.02
N ALA A 83 2.91 35.78 14.96
CA ALA A 83 4.16 35.12 15.37
C ALA A 83 3.87 33.86 16.19
N PHE A 84 4.51 32.75 15.82
CA PHE A 84 4.51 31.54 16.64
C PHE A 84 5.37 31.77 17.89
N VAL A 85 4.82 31.50 19.08
CA VAL A 85 5.53 31.56 20.35
C VAL A 85 5.61 30.15 20.89
N GLU A 86 6.83 29.63 21.04
CA GLU A 86 7.10 28.29 21.53
C GLU A 86 6.57 28.11 22.97
N PRO A 87 5.55 27.26 23.20
CA PRO A 87 4.99 27.03 24.54
C PRO A 87 5.90 26.17 25.42
N PHE A 88 6.82 25.40 24.81
CA PHE A 88 7.76 24.52 25.49
C PHE A 88 9.19 24.91 25.10
N PRO A 89 9.89 25.76 25.87
CA PRO A 89 11.19 26.29 25.49
C PRO A 89 12.29 25.22 25.42
N GLN A 90 12.06 24.03 25.98
CA GLN A 90 13.02 22.94 26.09
C GLN A 90 12.32 21.58 25.93
N GLN A 91 13.13 20.56 25.64
CA GLN A 91 12.68 19.17 25.60
C GLN A 91 12.36 18.67 27.02
N LEU A 92 11.43 17.74 27.13
CA LEU A 92 11.11 17.09 28.41
C LEU A 92 12.34 16.33 28.94
N ILE A 93 13.06 15.66 28.05
CA ILE A 93 14.29 14.93 28.35
C ILE A 93 15.35 15.29 27.34
N ALA A 94 16.49 15.77 27.81
CA ALA A 94 17.66 16.08 26.99
C ALA A 94 18.86 15.30 27.53
N VAL A 95 19.47 14.47 26.69
CA VAL A 95 20.71 13.76 27.00
C VAL A 95 21.78 14.23 26.03
N GLU A 96 22.81 14.85 26.57
CA GLU A 96 23.85 15.52 25.79
C GLU A 96 25.23 15.01 26.21
N GLN A 97 26.26 15.32 25.42
CA GLN A 97 27.66 15.05 25.72
C GLN A 97 27.92 13.58 26.04
N SER A 98 28.35 13.24 27.25
CA SER A 98 28.62 11.87 27.68
C SER A 98 27.59 11.38 28.71
N GLY A 99 26.40 11.99 28.73
CA GLY A 99 25.34 11.69 29.68
C GLY A 99 24.71 10.34 29.38
N GLU A 100 24.26 9.66 30.42
CA GLU A 100 23.57 8.38 30.31
C GLU A 100 22.27 8.44 31.10
N ILE A 101 21.16 8.09 30.47
CA ILE A 101 19.87 7.97 31.16
C ILE A 101 19.27 6.59 30.92
N TYR A 102 18.77 5.98 32.00
CA TYR A 102 17.98 4.76 31.98
C TYR A 102 16.58 5.09 32.50
N ILE A 103 15.53 4.75 31.74
CA ILE A 103 14.14 4.98 32.13
C ILE A 103 13.37 3.68 31.96
N LYS A 104 12.70 3.21 33.02
CA LYS A 104 11.91 1.98 33.02
C LYS A 104 10.46 2.19 33.48
N SER A 105 9.52 1.65 32.70
CA SER A 105 8.09 1.54 33.05
C SER A 105 7.41 2.89 33.32
N ILE A 106 7.72 3.89 32.49
CA ILE A 106 7.18 5.25 32.56
C ILE A 106 6.33 5.55 31.33
N VAL A 107 5.21 6.24 31.51
CA VAL A 107 4.40 6.79 30.43
C VAL A 107 4.90 8.20 30.10
N ILE A 108 5.20 8.47 28.84
CA ILE A 108 5.66 9.78 28.36
C ILE A 108 4.56 10.38 27.50
N LEU A 109 4.01 11.51 27.96
CA LEU A 109 3.03 12.26 27.19
C LEU A 109 3.70 13.19 26.18
N HIS A 110 3.10 13.29 24.99
CA HIS A 110 3.45 14.35 24.05
C HIS A 110 3.04 15.73 24.58
N PHE A 111 3.43 16.80 23.89
CA PHE A 111 3.05 18.17 24.15
C PHE A 111 1.55 18.41 23.96
N TYR A 112 1.04 19.36 24.75
CA TYR A 112 -0.37 19.79 24.71
C TYR A 112 -0.62 20.76 23.56
N GLU A 113 0.25 21.75 23.44
CA GLU A 113 0.28 22.68 22.33
C GLU A 113 1.33 22.25 21.30
N LYS A 114 1.20 22.76 20.08
CA LYS A 114 2.21 22.60 19.04
C LYS A 114 3.56 23.11 19.53
N SER A 115 4.61 22.35 19.26
CA SER A 115 5.99 22.66 19.63
C SER A 115 6.92 22.42 18.45
N LEU A 116 8.05 23.12 18.43
CA LEU A 116 9.20 22.86 17.56
C LEU A 116 10.22 21.93 18.22
N ASN A 117 10.15 21.79 19.54
CA ASN A 117 11.03 20.92 20.31
C ASN A 117 10.54 19.48 20.30
N SER A 118 11.47 18.53 20.29
CA SER A 118 11.20 17.11 20.50
C SER A 118 10.89 16.83 21.97
N VAL A 119 10.13 15.77 22.26
CA VAL A 119 9.87 15.38 23.67
C VAL A 119 11.16 14.88 24.32
N ILE A 120 11.89 14.01 23.61
CA ILE A 120 13.18 13.47 23.99
C ILE A 120 14.21 13.83 22.93
N GLN A 121 15.36 14.33 23.36
CA GLN A 121 16.48 14.60 22.49
C GLN A 121 17.76 13.96 23.01
N VAL A 122 18.48 13.28 22.12
CA VAL A 122 19.78 12.65 22.37
C VAL A 122 20.81 13.23 21.42
N LYS A 123 21.97 13.66 21.93
CA LYS A 123 23.06 14.28 21.14
C LYS A 123 24.44 13.79 21.56
N ASP A 124 25.43 14.12 20.74
CA ASP A 124 26.85 13.87 21.01
C ASP A 124 27.15 12.36 21.19
N GLU A 125 27.69 11.95 22.34
CA GLU A 125 28.01 10.56 22.71
C GLU A 125 27.04 10.03 23.78
N ALA A 126 25.90 10.70 23.95
CA ALA A 126 24.95 10.39 24.99
C ALA A 126 24.33 9.01 24.82
N ILE A 127 23.91 8.41 25.93
CA ILE A 127 23.27 7.10 25.96
C ILE A 127 21.86 7.25 26.55
N PHE A 128 20.85 6.86 25.77
CA PHE A 128 19.46 6.77 26.23
C PHE A 128 19.00 5.32 26.21
N ASN A 129 18.61 4.79 27.37
CA ASN A 129 18.04 3.45 27.51
C ASN A 129 16.62 3.55 28.03
N GLY A 130 15.63 3.24 27.20
CA GLY A 130 14.22 3.15 27.58
C GLY A 130 13.76 1.70 27.63
N LYS A 131 13.12 1.29 28.72
CA LYS A 131 12.51 -0.04 28.85
C LYS A 131 11.05 0.07 29.25
N GLN A 132 10.17 -0.62 28.53
CA GLN A 132 8.72 -0.63 28.82
C GLN A 132 8.13 0.78 28.89
N LEU A 133 8.62 1.68 28.03
CA LEU A 133 8.08 3.03 27.94
C LEU A 133 6.81 3.03 27.10
N ILE A 134 5.84 3.85 27.50
CA ILE A 134 4.61 4.06 26.71
C ILE A 134 4.60 5.51 26.23
N PHE A 135 4.76 5.71 24.93
CA PHE A 135 4.62 7.02 24.29
C PHE A 135 3.15 7.22 23.92
N ARG A 136 2.53 8.19 24.57
CA ARG A 136 1.08 8.40 24.52
C ARG A 136 0.77 9.87 24.21
N PRO A 137 -0.23 10.15 23.37
CA PRO A 137 -0.67 11.52 23.16
C PRO A 137 -1.57 11.96 24.36
N ILE A 138 -1.82 13.25 24.59
CA ILE A 138 -2.35 13.70 25.90
C ILE A 138 -3.75 13.16 26.27
N LYS A 139 -3.95 12.93 27.57
CA LYS A 139 -5.12 12.29 28.21
C LYS A 139 -6.49 12.88 27.87
N GLU A 140 -6.63 14.19 27.60
CA GLU A 140 -7.92 14.75 27.16
C GLU A 140 -8.36 14.20 25.77
N GLN A 141 -7.46 13.55 25.04
CA GLN A 141 -7.76 12.85 23.79
C GLN A 141 -8.23 11.39 24.01
N LEU A 142 -8.14 10.85 25.24
CA LEU A 142 -8.47 9.47 25.61
C LEU A 142 -9.92 9.27 26.08
N ASP A 143 -10.61 10.33 26.54
CA ASP A 143 -11.99 10.21 27.01
C ASP A 143 -12.94 10.01 25.82
N GLY A 144 -13.39 8.75 25.64
CA GLY A 144 -14.31 8.33 24.58
C GLY A 144 -13.68 7.73 23.33
N MET A 145 -12.44 7.21 23.40
CA MET A 145 -11.74 6.67 22.22
C MET A 145 -12.42 5.43 21.60
N SER A 146 -13.24 5.69 20.58
CA SER A 146 -13.38 4.85 19.39
C SER A 146 -12.75 5.50 18.15
N SER A 147 -11.96 6.58 18.32
CA SER A 147 -11.38 7.37 17.22
C SER A 147 -10.02 7.99 17.59
N LEU A 148 -9.21 8.29 16.56
CA LEU A 148 -7.90 8.96 16.65
C LEU A 148 -7.98 10.33 17.37
N PRO A 149 -6.89 10.79 18.02
CA PRO A 149 -6.78 12.13 18.57
C PRO A 149 -7.08 13.23 17.53
N THR A 150 -7.86 14.25 17.91
CA THR A 150 -8.24 15.34 17.01
C THR A 150 -7.16 16.40 16.82
N THR A 151 -6.18 16.48 17.72
CA THR A 151 -5.07 17.45 17.64
C THR A 151 -3.82 16.78 17.09
N GLU A 152 -3.26 17.41 16.07
CA GLU A 152 -2.11 16.91 15.33
C GLU A 152 -0.82 17.49 15.92
N GLN A 153 0.19 16.64 16.15
CA GLN A 153 1.48 17.02 16.71
C GLN A 153 2.40 17.62 15.65
N THR A 154 3.31 18.52 16.01
CA THR A 154 4.25 19.16 15.04
C THR A 154 5.71 18.79 15.28
N SER A 155 5.99 18.01 16.32
CA SER A 155 7.35 17.64 16.72
C SER A 155 7.44 16.16 17.09
N PRO A 156 8.64 15.55 17.00
CA PRO A 156 8.81 14.13 17.29
C PRO A 156 8.73 13.83 18.79
N TYR A 157 8.37 12.59 19.13
CA TYR A 157 8.63 12.05 20.47
C TYR A 157 10.14 11.93 20.71
N LEU A 158 10.88 11.42 19.73
CA LEU A 158 12.30 11.13 19.86
C LEU A 158 13.10 11.77 18.72
N GLN A 159 14.13 12.53 19.07
CA GLN A 159 15.10 13.07 18.13
C GLN A 159 16.52 12.67 18.54
N CYS A 160 17.19 11.89 17.71
CA CYS A 160 18.59 11.51 17.89
C CYS A 160 19.47 12.29 16.91
N LEU A 161 20.35 13.15 17.43
CA LEU A 161 21.37 13.85 16.63
C LEU A 161 22.75 13.19 16.73
N GLY A 162 22.90 12.26 17.67
CA GLY A 162 24.10 11.47 17.93
C GLY A 162 23.83 10.43 19.02
N GLY A 163 24.90 9.80 19.49
CA GLY A 163 24.87 8.88 20.62
C GLY A 163 24.21 7.53 20.34
N PHE A 164 23.79 6.89 21.43
CA PHE A 164 23.27 5.53 21.45
C PHE A 164 21.89 5.53 22.10
N THR A 165 20.88 5.06 21.39
CA THR A 165 19.52 4.96 21.91
C THR A 165 19.03 3.52 21.83
N ILE A 166 18.60 2.95 22.95
CA ILE A 166 18.01 1.60 23.02
C ILE A 166 16.62 1.72 23.63
N LEU A 167 15.61 1.22 22.90
CA LEU A 167 14.23 1.09 23.36
C LEU A 167 13.86 -0.39 23.39
N GLU A 168 13.50 -0.90 24.57
CA GLU A 168 13.17 -2.31 24.80
C GLU A 168 11.72 -2.43 25.32
N SER A 169 10.90 -3.25 24.65
CA SER A 169 9.50 -3.50 24.99
C SER A 169 8.66 -2.21 25.09
N CYS A 170 8.99 -1.19 24.30
CA CYS A 170 8.29 0.09 24.31
C CYS A 170 7.07 0.08 23.39
N GLN A 171 6.05 0.86 23.75
CA GLN A 171 4.82 1.00 22.97
C GLN A 171 4.63 2.45 22.54
N PHE A 172 4.36 2.67 21.26
CA PHE A 172 3.92 3.95 20.73
C PHE A 172 2.44 3.86 20.36
N GLN A 173 1.64 4.74 20.98
CA GLN A 173 0.20 4.78 20.75
C GLN A 173 -0.15 5.64 19.52
N PRO A 174 -1.31 5.38 18.87
CA PRO A 174 -1.70 6.07 17.65
C PRO A 174 -1.69 7.59 17.80
N THR A 175 -0.96 8.29 16.92
CA THR A 175 -0.74 9.73 16.97
C THR A 175 -0.52 10.28 15.56
N ASN A 176 -1.05 11.47 15.28
CA ASN A 176 -0.84 12.17 14.01
C ASN A 176 0.21 13.28 14.16
N PHE A 177 1.08 13.44 13.17
CA PHE A 177 2.14 14.42 13.12
C PHE A 177 2.06 15.25 11.84
N ILE A 178 1.82 16.56 11.93
CA ILE A 178 1.94 17.48 10.80
C ILE A 178 3.41 17.77 10.53
N ASN A 179 3.84 17.63 9.27
CA ASN A 179 5.17 18.04 8.78
C ASN A 179 6.35 17.52 9.63
N SER A 180 6.16 16.40 10.32
CA SER A 180 7.12 15.83 11.26
C SER A 180 6.93 14.32 11.35
N ALA A 181 8.00 13.57 11.61
CA ALA A 181 7.92 12.15 11.94
C ALA A 181 7.84 11.98 13.47
N ALA A 182 7.35 10.84 13.93
CA ALA A 182 7.29 10.53 15.35
C ALA A 182 8.68 10.33 15.96
N ILE A 183 9.58 9.74 15.18
CA ILE A 183 10.97 9.47 15.53
C ILE A 183 11.83 10.05 14.40
N ARG A 184 12.84 10.84 14.77
CA ARG A 184 13.78 11.43 13.81
C ARG A 184 15.21 11.15 14.19
N THR A 185 16.03 10.80 13.21
CA THR A 185 17.49 10.79 13.38
C THR A 185 18.14 11.75 12.40
N MET A 186 19.17 12.46 12.85
CA MET A 186 19.92 13.38 12.00
C MET A 186 21.38 13.41 12.43
N HIS A 187 22.15 12.47 11.91
CA HIS A 187 23.58 12.41 12.09
C HIS A 187 24.30 12.74 10.77
N GLU A 188 24.91 13.91 10.73
CA GLU A 188 25.72 14.37 9.61
C GLU A 188 27.17 14.57 10.09
N ILE A 189 28.11 13.97 9.35
CA ILE A 189 29.54 14.07 9.64
C ILE A 189 29.96 15.55 9.56
N GLY A 190 30.59 16.05 10.62
CA GLY A 190 31.08 17.44 10.71
C GLY A 190 30.08 18.48 11.22
N ILE A 191 28.80 18.13 11.38
CA ILE A 191 27.78 19.00 11.99
C ILE A 191 27.46 18.54 13.42
N ASN A 192 27.18 17.25 13.60
CA ASN A 192 26.77 16.67 14.90
C ASN A 192 27.73 15.55 15.41
N GLY A 193 28.83 15.29 14.72
CA GLY A 193 29.81 14.25 15.07
C GLY A 193 31.18 14.82 15.43
N LYS A 194 31.96 14.08 16.23
CA LYS A 194 33.38 14.39 16.45
C LYS A 194 34.18 14.16 15.16
N GLU A 195 35.29 14.88 15.03
CA GLU A 195 36.21 14.75 13.89
C GLU A 195 36.70 13.28 13.80
N GLY A 196 36.36 12.58 12.70
CA GLY A 196 36.67 11.17 12.49
C GLY A 196 35.50 10.18 12.61
N ASN A 197 34.31 10.63 13.03
CA ASN A 197 33.12 9.77 13.05
C ASN A 197 32.70 9.36 11.62
N GLN A 198 32.31 8.10 11.46
CA GLN A 198 31.72 7.55 10.25
C GLN A 198 30.19 7.49 10.36
N LEU A 199 29.54 7.34 9.21
CA LEU A 199 28.14 6.91 9.17
C LEU A 199 28.03 5.58 9.94
N ASP A 200 26.96 5.42 10.73
CA ASP A 200 26.70 4.27 11.64
C ASP A 200 27.42 4.24 13.00
N ASP A 201 28.27 5.21 13.34
CA ASP A 201 28.87 5.28 14.69
C ASP A 201 27.84 5.54 15.80
N CYS A 202 26.74 6.21 15.44
CA CYS A 202 25.60 6.44 16.33
C CYS A 202 24.48 5.46 15.97
N ASN A 203 23.79 4.94 17.00
CA ASN A 203 22.75 3.93 16.80
C ASN A 203 21.42 4.22 17.49
N LEU A 204 20.36 3.70 16.89
CA LEU A 204 19.01 3.64 17.43
C LEU A 204 18.51 2.20 17.31
N THR A 205 18.29 1.54 18.45
CA THR A 205 17.88 0.13 18.51
C THR A 205 16.51 0.01 19.15
N PHE A 206 15.60 -0.70 18.49
CA PHE A 206 14.31 -1.11 19.03
C PHE A 206 14.30 -2.62 19.23
N LYS A 207 13.85 -3.08 20.39
CA LYS A 207 13.71 -4.50 20.74
C LYS A 207 12.32 -4.75 21.30
N ASP A 208 11.58 -5.70 20.72
CA ASP A 208 10.22 -6.06 21.18
C ASP A 208 9.26 -4.85 21.24
N CYS A 209 9.47 -3.85 20.39
CA CYS A 209 8.69 -2.61 20.41
C CYS A 209 7.44 -2.71 19.53
N GLN A 210 6.39 -2.00 19.92
CA GLN A 210 5.14 -1.88 19.15
C GLN A 210 4.94 -0.43 18.73
N ILE A 211 4.84 -0.21 17.42
CA ILE A 211 4.68 1.13 16.82
C ILE A 211 3.41 1.11 15.98
N ILE A 212 2.30 1.53 16.58
CA ILE A 212 0.96 1.35 16.02
C ILE A 212 0.32 2.71 15.71
N GLY A 213 -0.14 2.89 14.47
CA GLY A 213 -0.99 4.01 14.05
C GLY A 213 -0.29 5.37 14.12
N MET A 214 1.02 5.44 13.86
CA MET A 214 1.74 6.72 13.80
C MET A 214 1.69 7.28 12.39
N ASN A 215 0.99 8.39 12.22
CA ASN A 215 0.75 8.99 10.90
C ASN A 215 1.48 10.31 10.76
N ARG A 216 2.18 10.51 9.66
CA ARG A 216 2.64 11.84 9.24
C ARG A 216 1.66 12.43 8.24
N ILE A 217 1.15 13.62 8.51
CA ILE A 217 0.32 14.44 7.62
C ILE A 217 1.25 15.49 7.02
N ASP A 218 1.56 15.39 5.74
CA ASP A 218 2.33 16.39 4.99
C ASP A 218 1.39 17.06 3.97
N GLU A 219 1.44 18.39 3.86
CA GLU A 219 0.59 19.15 2.91
C GLU A 219 1.07 18.98 1.46
N ALA A 220 2.35 18.61 1.26
CA ALA A 220 2.81 18.10 -0.02
C ALA A 220 2.42 16.61 -0.11
N GLU A 221 1.83 16.18 -1.23
CA GLU A 221 1.40 14.79 -1.49
C GLU A 221 2.53 13.79 -1.18
N ASN A 222 2.67 13.32 0.07
CA ASN A 222 3.68 12.34 0.52
C ASN A 222 3.63 12.05 2.04
N SER A 223 2.48 11.55 2.55
CA SER A 223 2.33 11.16 3.96
C SER A 223 3.03 9.82 4.28
N GLY A 224 4.35 9.81 4.44
CA GLY A 224 5.04 8.60 4.90
C GLY A 224 6.32 8.93 5.63
N SER A 225 6.26 8.86 6.97
CA SER A 225 7.32 8.29 7.84
C SER A 225 6.93 8.47 9.31
N ALA A 226 6.71 7.37 10.02
CA ALA A 226 6.76 7.37 11.49
C ALA A 226 8.21 7.50 11.97
N ILE A 227 9.15 6.94 11.20
CA ILE A 227 10.59 7.04 11.42
C ILE A 227 11.22 7.70 10.19
N ASP A 228 11.83 8.87 10.38
CA ASP A 228 12.58 9.59 9.36
C ASP A 228 14.05 9.71 9.80
N ALA A 229 14.92 8.98 9.13
CA ALA A 229 16.27 8.71 9.59
C ALA A 229 17.34 9.20 8.62
N ILE A 230 18.35 9.90 9.15
CA ILE A 230 19.49 10.40 8.40
C ILE A 230 20.80 9.99 9.09
N GLY A 231 21.62 9.20 8.40
CA GLY A 231 23.04 8.91 8.71
C GLY A 231 23.33 8.04 9.94
N MET A 232 22.30 7.63 10.69
CA MET A 232 22.43 6.74 11.85
C MET A 232 22.09 5.29 11.49
N LYS A 233 22.69 4.36 12.24
CA LYS A 233 22.32 2.94 12.19
C LYS A 233 21.04 2.69 12.99
N ILE A 234 20.01 2.18 12.33
CA ILE A 234 18.77 1.72 12.96
C ILE A 234 18.72 0.20 13.00
N THR A 235 18.39 -0.37 14.15
CA THR A 235 18.22 -1.82 14.32
C THR A 235 16.86 -2.12 14.93
N LEU A 236 16.08 -2.95 14.25
CA LEU A 236 14.74 -3.38 14.63
C LEU A 236 14.79 -4.89 14.91
N GLU A 237 14.56 -5.26 16.16
CA GLU A 237 14.54 -6.65 16.61
C GLU A 237 13.15 -6.97 17.18
N ALA A 238 12.46 -7.98 16.63
CA ALA A 238 11.14 -8.42 17.11
C ALA A 238 10.11 -7.29 17.25
N CYS A 239 10.15 -6.30 16.36
CA CYS A 239 9.26 -5.15 16.41
C CYS A 239 7.99 -5.36 15.59
N LEU A 240 6.87 -4.77 16.03
CA LEU A 240 5.62 -4.73 15.30
C LEU A 240 5.32 -3.30 14.83
N PHE A 241 5.15 -3.16 13.52
CA PHE A 241 4.69 -1.95 12.87
C PHE A 241 3.33 -2.20 12.22
N ASP A 242 2.32 -1.42 12.61
CA ASP A 242 0.96 -1.57 12.08
C ASP A 242 0.24 -0.22 11.99
N MET A 243 -0.45 0.01 10.88
CA MET A 243 -1.23 1.23 10.63
C MET A 243 -2.72 1.12 10.99
N ASN A 244 -3.21 -0.06 11.42
CA ASN A 244 -4.61 -0.37 11.75
C ASN A 244 -5.64 0.18 10.73
N ILE A 245 -6.14 -0.69 9.85
CA ILE A 245 -6.98 -0.38 8.68
C ILE A 245 -8.22 0.50 8.99
N GLU A 246 -8.81 0.40 10.19
CA GLU A 246 -9.96 1.25 10.58
C GLU A 246 -9.60 2.75 10.67
N GLN A 247 -8.34 3.06 10.95
CA GLN A 247 -7.83 4.43 11.13
C GLN A 247 -7.61 5.17 9.81
N TYR A 248 -7.17 4.46 8.75
CA TYR A 248 -6.95 5.02 7.40
C TYR A 248 -8.26 5.53 6.76
N ASN A 249 -9.35 4.76 6.90
CA ASN A 249 -10.65 5.10 6.32
C ASN A 249 -11.26 6.40 6.90
N MET A 250 -10.92 6.76 8.15
CA MET A 250 -11.39 7.99 8.77
C MET A 250 -10.64 9.24 8.26
N MET A 251 -9.37 9.11 7.85
CA MET A 251 -8.55 10.22 7.34
C MET A 251 -8.89 10.64 5.91
N LYS A 252 -9.22 9.68 5.03
CA LYS A 252 -9.61 9.96 3.64
C LYS A 252 -10.78 10.95 3.54
N ASN A 253 -11.69 10.91 4.51
CA ASN A 253 -12.83 11.82 4.60
C ASN A 253 -12.47 13.28 4.96
N LYS A 254 -11.29 13.54 5.54
CA LYS A 254 -10.82 14.91 5.84
C LYS A 254 -10.07 15.54 4.65
N ILE A 255 -9.26 14.76 3.93
CA ILE A 255 -8.46 15.24 2.79
C ILE A 255 -9.35 15.56 1.57
N ASN A 256 -10.42 14.80 1.35
CA ASN A 256 -11.39 15.03 0.25
C ASN A 256 -12.18 16.36 0.31
N LYS A 257 -11.95 17.23 1.32
CA LYS A 257 -12.58 18.55 1.40
C LYS A 257 -11.79 19.70 0.75
N GLN A 258 -10.59 19.44 0.22
CA GLN A 258 -9.80 20.45 -0.50
C GLN A 258 -9.46 19.96 -1.92
N ASN A 259 -10.46 19.97 -2.81
CA ASN A 259 -10.26 19.69 -4.23
C ASN A 259 -9.40 20.79 -4.89
N ILE A 260 -8.20 20.40 -5.32
CA ILE A 260 -7.33 21.16 -6.21
C ILE A 260 -7.89 21.06 -7.64
N LYS A 261 -8.26 22.21 -8.22
CA LYS A 261 -8.40 22.34 -9.68
C LYS A 261 -6.99 22.45 -10.27
N ARG A 262 -6.59 21.52 -11.13
CA ARG A 262 -5.45 21.72 -12.05
C ARG A 262 -5.96 21.68 -13.48
N ASN A 263 -5.46 22.63 -14.27
CA ASN A 263 -5.69 22.75 -15.70
C ASN A 263 -4.83 21.73 -16.44
N GLU A 264 -5.44 21.07 -17.42
CA GLU A 264 -4.77 20.25 -18.42
C GLU A 264 -4.22 21.17 -19.51
N ASP A 265 -2.90 21.12 -19.76
CA ASP A 265 -2.31 21.59 -21.00
C ASP A 265 -1.46 20.46 -21.59
N GLU A 266 -1.64 20.26 -22.89
CA GLU A 266 -1.11 19.18 -23.73
C GLU A 266 0.43 19.17 -23.79
N GLN A 267 1.04 17.98 -23.71
CA GLN A 267 2.42 17.77 -24.15
C GLN A 267 2.54 16.57 -25.09
N THR A 268 3.24 16.85 -26.19
CA THR A 268 3.53 16.01 -27.35
C THR A 268 4.55 14.91 -27.04
N GLN A 269 4.30 13.72 -27.60
CA GLN A 269 5.12 12.52 -27.47
C GLN A 269 6.51 12.65 -28.13
N ASN A 270 7.55 12.40 -27.34
CA ASN A 270 8.86 11.92 -27.81
C ASN A 270 9.12 10.54 -27.16
N GLU A 271 9.95 9.72 -27.83
CA GLU A 271 10.25 8.32 -27.49
C GLU A 271 10.36 8.05 -25.98
N VAL A 272 9.41 7.23 -25.49
CA VAL A 272 9.16 6.98 -24.08
C VAL A 272 10.20 5.96 -23.57
N HIS A 273 11.23 6.47 -22.90
CA HIS A 273 11.91 5.69 -21.87
C HIS A 273 10.86 5.20 -20.85
N LEU A 274 11.01 3.97 -20.41
CA LEU A 274 10.13 3.30 -19.44
C LEU A 274 10.10 4.10 -18.13
N ILE A 275 9.12 4.98 -17.94
CA ILE A 275 8.88 5.64 -16.67
C ILE A 275 7.85 4.79 -15.91
N PRO A 276 8.20 4.20 -14.76
CA PRO A 276 7.22 3.48 -13.94
C PRO A 276 6.10 4.44 -13.52
N THR A 277 4.83 4.12 -13.79
CA THR A 277 3.73 4.99 -13.32
C THR A 277 3.35 4.74 -11.85
N CYS A 278 3.86 3.66 -11.23
CA CYS A 278 3.80 3.44 -9.77
C CYS A 278 4.82 4.29 -8.98
N GLY A 279 5.05 5.56 -9.32
CA GLY A 279 5.98 6.36 -8.51
C GLY A 279 5.54 6.38 -7.04
N TRP A 280 6.30 5.75 -6.14
CA TRP A 280 6.20 5.99 -4.70
C TRP A 280 7.61 6.12 -4.13
N ASN A 281 7.82 7.17 -3.36
CA ASN A 281 9.08 7.46 -2.66
C ASN A 281 8.87 7.61 -1.14
N THR A 282 7.62 7.46 -0.68
CA THR A 282 7.25 7.50 0.73
C THR A 282 7.15 6.10 1.32
N ALA A 283 7.29 6.03 2.64
CA ALA A 283 7.16 4.80 3.40
C ALA A 283 6.98 5.10 4.89
N TYR A 284 6.60 4.09 5.69
CA TYR A 284 6.50 4.21 7.13
C TYR A 284 7.86 4.43 7.80
N ILE A 285 8.91 3.83 7.24
CA ILE A 285 10.30 4.03 7.63
C ILE A 285 11.05 4.61 6.42
N ARG A 286 11.62 5.80 6.57
CA ARG A 286 12.51 6.39 5.58
C ARG A 286 13.93 6.43 6.14
N GLN A 287 14.86 5.80 5.41
CA GLN A 287 16.28 5.78 5.75
C GLN A 287 17.07 6.47 4.64
N ASN A 288 17.64 7.62 4.96
CA ASN A 288 18.53 8.39 4.10
C ASN A 288 19.96 8.30 4.63
N THR A 289 20.85 7.60 3.93
CA THR A 289 22.20 7.23 4.39
C THR A 289 22.23 6.39 5.68
N GLY A 290 23.39 5.82 6.02
CA GLY A 290 23.52 4.89 7.14
C GLY A 290 22.90 3.50 6.86
N SER A 291 22.60 2.75 7.93
CA SER A 291 22.14 1.36 7.84
C SER A 291 20.83 1.10 8.59
N LEU A 292 19.92 0.34 7.99
CA LEU A 292 18.70 -0.21 8.60
C LEU A 292 18.81 -1.73 8.69
N ILE A 293 18.64 -2.30 9.89
CA ILE A 293 18.69 -3.73 10.14
C ILE A 293 17.34 -4.22 10.67
N LEU A 294 16.77 -5.25 10.03
CA LEU A 294 15.57 -5.95 10.49
C LEU A 294 15.93 -7.38 10.91
N SER A 295 15.47 -7.81 12.07
CA SER A 295 15.77 -9.15 12.61
C SER A 295 14.69 -9.66 13.58
N LYS A 296 14.80 -10.93 13.96
CA LYS A 296 14.03 -11.64 14.99
C LYS A 296 12.51 -11.52 14.83
N GLY A 297 11.98 -11.79 13.63
CA GLY A 297 10.54 -11.80 13.43
C GLY A 297 9.89 -10.41 13.42
N THR A 298 10.64 -9.36 13.06
CA THR A 298 10.06 -8.02 12.88
C THR A 298 8.97 -8.05 11.80
N GLN A 299 7.82 -7.42 12.09
CA GLN A 299 6.64 -7.41 11.21
C GLN A 299 6.29 -5.99 10.78
N LEU A 300 6.10 -5.80 9.47
CA LEU A 300 5.70 -4.55 8.83
C LEU A 300 4.35 -4.78 8.13
N SER A 301 3.26 -4.35 8.80
CA SER A 301 1.89 -4.74 8.43
C SER A 301 0.99 -3.55 8.12
N ASN A 302 0.13 -3.69 7.09
CA ASN A 302 -0.91 -2.71 6.73
C ASN A 302 -0.38 -1.30 6.39
N LEU A 303 0.89 -1.18 5.99
CA LEU A 303 1.57 0.09 5.73
C LEU A 303 1.27 0.58 4.31
N ASN A 304 0.05 1.08 4.10
CA ASN A 304 -0.52 1.42 2.78
C ASN A 304 0.35 2.33 1.88
N ASN A 305 1.16 3.21 2.49
CA ASN A 305 2.01 4.15 1.75
C ASN A 305 3.41 3.60 1.42
N GLY A 306 3.72 2.37 1.85
CA GLY A 306 5.07 1.81 1.79
C GLY A 306 5.57 1.39 3.16
N ALA A 307 6.26 0.26 3.27
CA ALA A 307 6.93 -0.11 4.52
C ALA A 307 8.27 0.63 4.69
N ILE A 308 9.13 0.58 3.68
CA ILE A 308 10.49 1.15 3.73
C ILE A 308 10.81 1.97 2.47
N SER A 309 11.48 3.11 2.65
CA SER A 309 12.05 3.94 1.59
C SER A 309 13.53 4.18 1.87
N LEU A 310 14.39 3.90 0.89
CA LEU A 310 15.86 3.97 1.02
C LEU A 310 16.45 4.99 0.03
N LEU A 311 17.38 5.81 0.51
CA LEU A 311 18.22 6.68 -0.32
C LEU A 311 19.66 6.64 0.21
N GLY A 312 20.63 6.25 -0.61
CA GLY A 312 22.04 6.17 -0.19
C GLY A 312 22.31 5.25 1.01
N ALA A 313 21.40 4.32 1.32
CA ALA A 313 21.38 3.58 2.58
C ALA A 313 21.47 2.06 2.39
N ASN A 314 21.93 1.36 3.43
CA ASN A 314 21.99 -0.10 3.45
C ASN A 314 20.81 -0.69 4.24
N LEU A 315 20.02 -1.57 3.63
CA LEU A 315 19.03 -2.39 4.32
C LEU A 315 19.54 -3.82 4.45
N THR A 316 19.58 -4.34 5.68
CA THR A 316 19.89 -5.75 5.98
C THR A 316 18.71 -6.40 6.68
N ILE A 317 18.10 -7.39 6.04
CA ILE A 317 17.12 -8.28 6.65
C ILE A 317 17.88 -9.54 7.05
N ALA A 318 18.12 -9.70 8.34
CA ALA A 318 19.04 -10.72 8.86
C ALA A 318 18.40 -12.10 8.96
N ASP A 319 17.10 -12.15 9.25
CA ASP A 319 16.37 -13.39 9.56
C ASP A 319 15.22 -13.63 8.58
N THR A 320 14.97 -14.90 8.26
CA THR A 320 13.92 -15.33 7.32
C THR A 320 12.51 -15.14 7.86
N ASP A 321 12.36 -14.90 9.17
CA ASP A 321 11.08 -14.71 9.84
C ASP A 321 10.60 -13.25 9.86
N VAL A 322 11.39 -12.30 9.32
CA VAL A 322 10.95 -10.93 9.06
C VAL A 322 9.86 -10.94 7.98
N GLN A 323 8.75 -10.26 8.22
CA GLN A 323 7.57 -10.31 7.35
C GLN A 323 7.05 -8.94 6.94
N PHE A 324 6.69 -8.83 5.66
CA PHE A 324 5.91 -7.72 5.11
C PHE A 324 4.49 -8.22 4.81
N LEU A 325 3.48 -7.69 5.50
CA LEU A 325 2.12 -8.23 5.44
C LEU A 325 1.13 -7.16 5.01
N ASN A 326 0.35 -7.42 3.97
CA ASN A 326 -0.80 -6.59 3.60
C ASN A 326 -0.48 -5.07 3.42
N ASN A 327 0.75 -4.73 3.00
CA ASN A 327 1.16 -3.34 2.74
C ASN A 327 0.65 -2.86 1.39
N ILE A 328 -0.65 -2.59 1.28
CA ILE A 328 -1.34 -2.33 0.01
C ILE A 328 -1.92 -0.92 -0.04
N ASP A 329 -1.64 -0.19 -1.12
CA ASP A 329 -2.27 1.12 -1.32
C ASP A 329 -3.72 0.98 -1.81
N ASN A 330 -4.65 1.33 -0.91
CA ASN A 330 -6.08 1.33 -1.14
C ASN A 330 -6.60 2.66 -1.73
N SER A 331 -5.74 3.67 -1.94
CA SER A 331 -6.15 4.99 -2.45
C SER A 331 -6.70 4.93 -3.88
N MET A 332 -6.19 4.01 -4.72
CA MET A 332 -6.65 3.77 -6.09
C MET A 332 -8.03 3.07 -6.19
N LEU A 333 -8.69 2.77 -5.07
CA LEU A 333 -10.05 2.19 -5.00
C LEU A 333 -11.17 3.11 -5.49
N GLN A 334 -10.92 4.39 -5.75
CA GLN A 334 -11.98 5.34 -6.05
C GLN A 334 -11.61 6.24 -7.21
N GLY A 335 -12.23 5.98 -8.36
CA GLY A 335 -12.14 6.87 -9.50
C GLY A 335 -12.86 6.39 -10.74
N PHE A 336 -14.18 6.11 -10.69
CA PHE A 336 -15.06 6.36 -11.83
C PHE A 336 -16.44 6.82 -11.34
N ASN A 337 -16.87 7.97 -11.84
CA ASN A 337 -18.18 8.55 -11.56
C ASN A 337 -19.32 7.62 -12.02
N ARG A 338 -20.37 7.57 -11.20
CA ARG A 338 -21.69 7.03 -11.51
C ARG A 338 -22.21 7.58 -12.84
N ASN A 339 -22.60 6.70 -13.76
CA ASN A 339 -23.77 6.97 -14.58
C ASN A 339 -25.00 6.70 -13.69
N GLU A 340 -25.99 7.59 -13.71
CA GLU A 340 -27.12 7.61 -12.77
C GLU A 340 -28.10 6.41 -12.89
N ASP A 341 -27.83 5.41 -13.73
CA ASP A 341 -28.81 4.40 -14.12
C ASP A 341 -28.46 2.93 -13.79
N GLU A 342 -27.37 2.63 -13.06
CA GLU A 342 -27.06 1.25 -12.64
C GLU A 342 -27.09 1.07 -11.11
N TYR A 343 -28.00 0.20 -10.64
CA TYR A 343 -28.39 0.00 -9.23
C TYR A 343 -27.50 -0.96 -8.42
N GLU A 344 -26.31 -1.32 -8.91
CA GLU A 344 -25.33 -2.06 -8.11
C GLU A 344 -23.96 -1.40 -8.24
N PRO A 345 -23.27 -1.09 -7.13
CA PRO A 345 -21.91 -0.61 -7.20
C PRO A 345 -21.05 -1.70 -7.84
N ILE A 346 -20.45 -1.43 -9.00
CA ILE A 346 -19.38 -2.27 -9.53
C ILE A 346 -18.23 -2.20 -8.51
N ILE A 347 -18.08 -3.23 -7.69
CA ILE A 347 -16.92 -3.40 -6.82
C ILE A 347 -15.78 -3.85 -7.73
N ILE A 348 -15.07 -2.90 -8.33
CA ILE A 348 -13.75 -3.18 -8.91
C ILE A 348 -12.85 -3.55 -7.72
N LYS A 349 -12.38 -4.80 -7.66
CA LYS A 349 -11.42 -5.20 -6.63
C LYS A 349 -10.10 -4.47 -6.96
N PRO A 350 -9.49 -3.78 -6.00
CA PRO A 350 -8.33 -2.93 -6.26
C PRO A 350 -7.21 -3.75 -6.89
N THR A 351 -6.53 -3.14 -7.85
CA THR A 351 -5.14 -3.47 -8.14
C THR A 351 -4.34 -3.28 -6.84
N LEU A 352 -3.97 -4.37 -6.19
CA LEU A 352 -3.20 -4.45 -4.93
C LEU A 352 -1.77 -3.94 -5.18
N LEU A 353 -1.59 -2.62 -5.20
CA LEU A 353 -0.24 -2.06 -5.23
C LEU A 353 0.44 -2.33 -3.88
N ARG A 354 1.08 -3.49 -3.77
CA ARG A 354 1.90 -3.86 -2.62
C ARG A 354 3.15 -3.00 -2.63
N ARG A 355 3.34 -2.24 -1.55
CA ARG A 355 4.44 -1.29 -1.37
C ARG A 355 5.29 -1.74 -0.19
N ASN A 356 6.19 -2.70 -0.42
CA ASN A 356 7.11 -3.11 0.63
C ASN A 356 8.30 -2.15 0.69
N ILE A 357 9.09 -2.07 -0.39
CA ILE A 357 10.33 -1.28 -0.37
C ILE A 357 10.42 -0.39 -1.62
N ALA A 358 10.60 0.92 -1.42
CA ALA A 358 11.13 1.83 -2.43
C ALA A 358 12.65 1.96 -2.24
N CYS A 359 13.41 1.79 -3.30
CA CYS A 359 14.86 1.79 -3.27
C CYS A 359 15.45 2.78 -4.28
N GLY A 360 15.87 3.93 -3.78
CA GLY A 360 16.56 4.96 -4.56
C GLY A 360 18.04 4.67 -4.77
N TYR A 361 18.71 5.54 -5.53
CA TYR A 361 20.11 5.43 -5.88
C TYR A 361 21.03 5.47 -4.63
N GLY A 362 22.20 4.86 -4.76
CA GLY A 362 23.20 4.71 -3.69
C GLY A 362 22.82 3.68 -2.63
N SER A 363 21.63 3.06 -2.73
CA SER A 363 21.13 2.11 -1.74
C SER A 363 21.48 0.67 -2.07
N ARG A 364 21.55 -0.17 -1.04
CA ARG A 364 21.77 -1.61 -1.17
C ARG A 364 20.87 -2.40 -0.24
N ILE A 365 20.27 -3.47 -0.74
CA ILE A 365 19.42 -4.39 0.04
C ILE A 365 20.07 -5.77 0.09
N THR A 366 20.20 -6.29 1.30
CA THR A 366 20.63 -7.67 1.59
C THR A 366 19.50 -8.35 2.36
N SER A 367 18.99 -9.47 1.85
CA SER A 367 17.91 -10.22 2.48
C SER A 367 17.90 -11.68 2.03
N PRO A 368 17.43 -12.62 2.88
CA PRO A 368 16.90 -13.88 2.40
C PRO A 368 15.62 -13.66 1.57
N ILE A 369 15.31 -14.56 0.65
CA ILE A 369 14.12 -14.45 -0.23
C ILE A 369 12.83 -14.74 0.53
N GLU A 370 12.90 -15.59 1.56
CA GLU A 370 11.79 -16.06 2.37
C GLU A 370 11.04 -14.92 3.07
N SER A 371 11.72 -13.82 3.41
CA SER A 371 11.13 -12.65 4.06
C SER A 371 10.10 -11.92 3.19
N PHE A 372 10.07 -12.20 1.88
CA PHE A 372 9.11 -11.63 0.94
C PHE A 372 7.96 -12.58 0.61
N THR A 373 7.91 -13.78 1.22
CA THR A 373 6.85 -14.75 0.95
C THR A 373 5.65 -14.51 1.87
N GLU A 374 4.56 -13.98 1.30
CA GLU A 374 3.28 -13.90 2.02
C GLU A 374 2.44 -15.17 1.79
N ASN A 375 2.19 -15.95 2.85
CA ASN A 375 1.34 -17.15 2.83
C ASN A 375 1.73 -18.21 1.77
N GLY A 376 2.98 -18.23 1.31
CA GLY A 376 3.46 -19.15 0.27
C GLY A 376 2.85 -18.89 -1.12
N LEU A 377 2.18 -17.75 -1.32
CA LEU A 377 1.48 -17.41 -2.57
C LEU A 377 2.35 -16.58 -3.53
N GLN A 378 3.48 -16.06 -3.07
CA GLN A 378 4.39 -15.23 -3.84
C GLN A 378 5.64 -16.04 -4.19
N GLU A 379 5.52 -16.86 -5.22
CA GLU A 379 6.70 -17.47 -5.84
C GLU A 379 7.50 -16.32 -6.51
N ASP A 380 8.74 -16.11 -6.06
CA ASP A 380 9.76 -15.25 -6.68
C ASP A 380 9.48 -13.72 -6.81
N SER A 381 8.48 -13.17 -6.11
CA SER A 381 8.15 -11.72 -6.15
C SER A 381 8.61 -10.97 -4.89
N LEU A 382 9.49 -9.98 -5.04
CA LEU A 382 10.08 -9.27 -3.88
C LEU A 382 9.40 -7.94 -3.50
N TRP A 383 8.61 -7.32 -4.37
CA TRP A 383 7.94 -6.05 -4.08
C TRP A 383 8.88 -4.89 -3.72
N ILE A 384 10.03 -4.87 -4.38
CA ILE A 384 11.05 -3.81 -4.31
C ILE A 384 10.97 -2.97 -5.58
N LEU A 385 10.52 -1.72 -5.44
CA LEU A 385 10.56 -0.73 -6.52
C LEU A 385 11.90 0.00 -6.50
N LYS A 386 12.67 -0.15 -7.58
CA LYS A 386 13.82 0.71 -7.84
C LYS A 386 13.31 2.06 -8.36
N THR A 387 13.69 3.16 -7.71
CA THR A 387 13.23 4.52 -8.07
C THR A 387 14.37 5.35 -8.65
N ASP A 388 14.03 6.41 -9.39
CA ASP A 388 15.00 7.41 -9.86
C ASP A 388 15.39 8.43 -8.76
N GLU A 389 15.00 8.21 -7.50
CA GLU A 389 15.35 9.11 -6.40
C GLU A 389 16.87 9.11 -6.16
N GLY A 390 17.48 10.30 -6.14
CA GLY A 390 18.94 10.47 -6.00
C GLY A 390 19.74 10.26 -7.29
N LYS A 391 19.07 10.04 -8.42
CA LYS A 391 19.71 9.93 -9.75
C LYS A 391 20.24 11.29 -10.21
N LYS A 392 21.46 11.27 -10.74
CA LYS A 392 22.07 12.43 -11.40
C LYS A 392 21.26 12.85 -12.63
N ILE A 393 20.78 14.10 -12.64
CA ILE A 393 20.15 14.71 -13.82
C ILE A 393 21.09 15.79 -14.39
N ASP A 394 21.54 15.59 -15.62
CA ASP A 394 22.45 16.52 -16.30
C ASP A 394 21.84 17.93 -16.40
N GLY A 395 22.60 18.93 -15.97
CA GLY A 395 22.19 20.35 -16.02
C GLY A 395 21.34 20.84 -14.85
N GLN A 396 21.02 20.00 -13.86
CA GLN A 396 20.34 20.41 -12.63
C GLN A 396 21.30 20.36 -11.43
N GLN A 397 21.23 21.39 -10.57
CA GLN A 397 21.93 21.39 -9.29
C GLN A 397 21.08 20.60 -8.29
N GLN A 398 21.62 19.50 -7.76
CA GLN A 398 20.94 18.57 -6.86
C GLN A 398 21.78 18.39 -5.59
N ASP A 399 21.12 18.36 -4.43
CA ASP A 399 21.80 18.30 -3.13
C ASP A 399 22.40 16.93 -2.82
N ILE A 400 21.79 15.85 -3.31
CA ILE A 400 22.24 14.46 -3.10
C ILE A 400 22.19 13.73 -4.44
N VAL A 401 23.34 13.27 -4.91
CA VAL A 401 23.49 12.59 -6.20
C VAL A 401 24.33 11.34 -6.02
N TYR A 402 23.81 10.22 -6.49
CA TYR A 402 24.52 8.94 -6.51
C TYR A 402 24.62 8.44 -7.96
N GLU A 403 25.75 7.81 -8.28
CA GLU A 403 25.99 7.25 -9.62
C GLU A 403 25.50 5.80 -9.75
N ILE A 404 25.23 5.15 -8.63
CA ILE A 404 24.93 3.72 -8.55
C ILE A 404 23.44 3.53 -8.28
N GLU A 405 22.76 2.76 -9.11
CA GLU A 405 21.37 2.35 -8.88
C GLU A 405 21.22 1.43 -7.66
N CYS A 406 19.99 1.27 -7.18
CA CYS A 406 19.70 0.32 -6.10
C CYS A 406 20.23 -1.09 -6.41
N GLN A 407 21.07 -1.61 -5.52
CA GLN A 407 21.70 -2.92 -5.62
C GLN A 407 20.98 -3.97 -4.75
N LEU A 408 20.71 -5.13 -5.33
CA LEU A 408 20.23 -6.31 -4.60
C LEU A 408 21.38 -7.29 -4.40
N ALA A 409 21.53 -7.82 -3.19
CA ALA A 409 22.63 -8.69 -2.82
C ALA A 409 22.15 -10.01 -2.19
N GLU A 410 23.08 -10.98 -2.11
CA GLU A 410 22.90 -12.30 -1.49
C GLU A 410 21.68 -13.06 -2.04
N GLY A 411 20.73 -13.45 -1.19
CA GLY A 411 19.53 -14.20 -1.57
C GLY A 411 18.65 -13.48 -2.58
N LEU A 412 18.85 -12.17 -2.78
CA LEU A 412 18.14 -11.37 -3.77
C LEU A 412 18.89 -11.19 -5.10
N ARG A 413 20.14 -11.67 -5.21
CA ARG A 413 21.00 -11.38 -6.38
C ARG A 413 20.48 -12.03 -7.66
N ASP A 414 19.95 -13.23 -7.55
CA ASP A 414 19.58 -14.08 -8.69
C ASP A 414 18.06 -14.06 -8.98
N VAL A 415 17.33 -13.13 -8.36
CA VAL A 415 15.89 -12.99 -8.59
C VAL A 415 15.63 -12.46 -9.99
N LYS A 416 14.65 -13.07 -10.65
CA LYS A 416 14.23 -12.71 -12.00
C LYS A 416 13.73 -11.27 -12.09
N SER A 417 12.99 -10.81 -11.09
CA SER A 417 12.41 -9.47 -11.06
C SER A 417 12.34 -8.96 -9.63
N PRO A 418 12.72 -7.70 -9.35
CA PRO A 418 12.68 -7.13 -8.02
C PRO A 418 11.27 -6.74 -7.56
N LEU A 419 10.31 -6.58 -8.48
CA LEU A 419 8.97 -6.10 -8.14
C LEU A 419 7.97 -7.26 -8.08
N PHE A 420 7.78 -7.95 -9.20
CA PHE A 420 6.91 -9.13 -9.32
C PHE A 420 7.22 -9.90 -10.60
N ILE A 421 6.73 -11.14 -10.65
CA ILE A 421 6.71 -11.98 -11.85
C ILE A 421 5.25 -12.21 -12.25
N PRO A 422 4.78 -11.60 -13.37
CA PRO A 422 3.43 -11.82 -13.82
C PRO A 422 3.32 -13.19 -14.51
N HIS A 423 2.22 -13.90 -14.25
CA HIS A 423 1.88 -15.17 -14.89
C HIS A 423 0.59 -15.04 -15.67
N ILE A 424 0.56 -15.60 -16.87
CA ILE A 424 -0.68 -15.75 -17.62
C ILE A 424 -1.18 -17.18 -17.47
N ASP A 425 -2.39 -17.34 -16.94
CA ASP A 425 -3.02 -18.65 -16.77
C ASP A 425 -3.96 -18.97 -17.94
N GLU A 426 -4.71 -17.99 -18.45
CA GLU A 426 -5.67 -18.16 -19.54
C GLU A 426 -5.83 -16.90 -20.39
N VAL A 427 -6.08 -17.08 -21.70
CA VAL A 427 -6.36 -15.97 -22.62
C VAL A 427 -7.51 -16.31 -23.54
N ASN A 428 -8.51 -15.43 -23.58
CA ASN A 428 -9.71 -15.56 -24.39
C ASN A 428 -9.89 -14.37 -25.30
N GLY A 429 -10.24 -14.62 -26.57
CA GLY A 429 -10.46 -13.56 -27.56
C GLY A 429 -11.87 -13.63 -28.16
N ILE A 430 -12.51 -12.47 -28.28
CA ILE A 430 -13.71 -12.29 -29.10
C ILE A 430 -13.48 -11.22 -30.16
N MET A 431 -14.22 -11.30 -31.26
CA MET A 431 -14.17 -10.28 -32.30
C MET A 431 -14.81 -8.99 -31.77
N SER A 432 -14.12 -7.86 -31.94
CA SER A 432 -14.60 -6.56 -31.49
C SER A 432 -15.93 -6.19 -32.15
N GLN A 433 -16.75 -5.38 -31.50
CA GLN A 433 -18.08 -5.00 -32.01
C GLN A 433 -18.03 -4.33 -33.39
N ASP A 434 -17.01 -3.50 -33.63
CA ASP A 434 -16.77 -2.82 -34.90
C ASP A 434 -16.11 -3.73 -35.96
N LYS A 435 -15.74 -4.96 -35.60
CA LYS A 435 -15.06 -5.96 -36.44
C LYS A 435 -13.70 -5.51 -36.98
N LEU A 436 -13.08 -4.52 -36.34
CA LEU A 436 -11.75 -4.00 -36.69
C LEU A 436 -10.62 -4.60 -35.85
N GLY A 437 -10.94 -5.53 -34.94
CA GLY A 437 -9.98 -6.07 -33.98
C GLY A 437 -10.48 -7.24 -33.15
N LEU A 438 -9.72 -7.54 -32.10
CA LEU A 438 -10.08 -8.51 -31.06
C LEU A 438 -10.15 -7.80 -29.71
N ASP A 439 -11.20 -8.13 -28.94
CA ASP A 439 -11.24 -7.85 -27.51
C ASP A 439 -10.70 -9.11 -26.82
N ILE A 440 -9.56 -8.97 -26.16
CA ILE A 440 -8.81 -10.07 -25.55
C ILE A 440 -8.86 -9.90 -24.04
N THR A 441 -9.37 -10.91 -23.34
CA THR A 441 -9.36 -11.01 -21.88
C THR A 441 -8.22 -11.93 -21.46
N ILE A 442 -7.39 -11.43 -20.56
CA ILE A 442 -6.20 -12.12 -20.02
C ILE A 442 -6.48 -12.37 -18.55
N ILE A 443 -6.35 -13.64 -18.14
CA ILE A 443 -6.52 -14.11 -16.78
C ILE A 443 -5.19 -14.68 -16.29
N GLY A 444 -4.80 -14.36 -15.07
CA GLY A 444 -3.49 -14.74 -14.55
C GLY A 444 -3.28 -14.39 -13.09
N ARG A 445 -2.01 -14.34 -12.68
CA ARG A 445 -1.57 -14.01 -11.32
C ARG A 445 -0.53 -12.91 -11.37
N HIS A 446 -0.56 -12.03 -10.37
CA HIS A 446 0.37 -10.90 -10.24
C HIS A 446 0.34 -9.97 -11.49
N LEU A 447 -0.85 -9.78 -12.07
CA LEU A 447 -1.07 -8.85 -13.18
C LEU A 447 -1.18 -7.44 -12.60
N ILE A 448 -0.03 -6.83 -12.35
CA ILE A 448 0.01 -5.52 -11.70
C ILE A 448 -0.20 -4.44 -12.75
N ARG A 449 -1.22 -3.62 -12.50
CA ARG A 449 -1.58 -2.55 -13.42
C ARG A 449 -0.48 -1.53 -13.57
N CYS A 450 0.11 -1.07 -12.46
CA CYS A 450 1.16 -0.08 -12.53
C CYS A 450 2.54 -0.78 -12.57
N GLY A 451 3.49 -0.18 -13.29
CA GLY A 451 4.87 -0.63 -13.35
C GLY A 451 5.37 -0.82 -14.79
N VAL A 452 6.51 -1.46 -14.96
CA VAL A 452 7.19 -1.57 -16.27
C VAL A 452 6.80 -2.87 -16.98
N VAL A 453 5.50 -3.13 -17.11
CA VAL A 453 5.00 -4.35 -17.79
C VAL A 453 4.27 -3.98 -19.08
N LYS A 454 4.67 -4.64 -20.15
CA LYS A 454 4.04 -4.53 -21.47
C LYS A 454 3.34 -5.83 -21.80
N TYR A 455 2.22 -5.77 -22.49
CA TYR A 455 1.74 -6.92 -23.25
C TYR A 455 2.30 -6.84 -24.67
N LYS A 456 2.58 -8.01 -25.26
CA LYS A 456 2.96 -8.14 -26.65
C LYS A 456 2.11 -9.21 -27.31
N ILE A 457 1.43 -8.84 -28.39
CA ILE A 457 0.52 -9.69 -29.14
C ILE A 457 1.04 -9.79 -30.56
N CYS A 458 1.24 -11.00 -31.06
CA CYS A 458 1.81 -11.21 -32.39
C CYS A 458 1.06 -12.30 -33.15
N GLU A 459 1.09 -12.22 -34.48
CA GLU A 459 0.66 -13.33 -35.32
C GLU A 459 1.59 -14.54 -35.12
N LYS A 460 1.02 -15.74 -34.93
CA LYS A 460 1.80 -16.97 -34.77
C LYS A 460 2.49 -17.33 -36.07
N MET A 461 3.82 -17.31 -36.06
CA MET A 461 4.67 -17.60 -37.21
C MET A 461 5.78 -18.58 -36.83
N LYS A 462 6.12 -19.50 -37.74
CA LYS A 462 7.27 -20.40 -37.55
C LYS A 462 8.57 -19.63 -37.81
N VAL A 463 9.11 -19.05 -36.74
CA VAL A 463 10.35 -18.27 -36.73
C VAL A 463 11.61 -19.12 -36.55
N THR A 464 11.47 -20.41 -36.22
CA THR A 464 12.60 -21.33 -36.04
C THR A 464 12.76 -22.32 -37.20
N ASN A 465 14.02 -22.68 -37.47
CA ASN A 465 14.40 -23.77 -38.38
C ASN A 465 14.10 -25.15 -37.76
N GLU A 466 14.29 -26.22 -38.53
CA GLU A 466 14.07 -27.60 -38.05
C GLU A 466 14.99 -27.97 -36.87
N ASP A 467 16.14 -27.29 -36.74
CA ASP A 467 17.08 -27.43 -35.63
C ASP A 467 16.79 -26.50 -34.43
N GLY A 468 15.68 -25.75 -34.45
CA GLY A 468 15.27 -24.85 -33.37
C GLY A 468 15.97 -23.49 -33.32
N GLN A 469 16.88 -23.19 -34.24
CA GLN A 469 17.52 -21.88 -34.36
C GLN A 469 16.57 -20.84 -34.96
N GLU A 470 16.59 -19.62 -34.42
CA GLU A 470 15.80 -18.49 -34.93
C GLU A 470 16.28 -18.04 -36.32
N ILE A 471 15.33 -17.75 -37.20
CA ILE A 471 15.55 -17.22 -38.54
C ILE A 471 15.33 -15.70 -38.48
N GLU A 472 16.41 -14.92 -38.52
CA GLU A 472 16.41 -13.47 -38.33
C GLU A 472 15.35 -12.74 -39.20
N GLU A 473 15.29 -13.05 -40.50
CA GLU A 473 14.30 -12.47 -41.43
C GLU A 473 12.84 -12.73 -41.01
N LYS A 474 12.57 -13.90 -40.41
CA LYS A 474 11.22 -14.25 -39.93
C LYS A 474 10.91 -13.64 -38.57
N VAL A 475 11.92 -13.38 -37.75
CA VAL A 475 11.76 -12.62 -36.50
C VAL A 475 11.39 -11.19 -36.85
N GLU A 476 12.11 -10.55 -37.78
CA GLU A 476 11.76 -9.22 -38.28
C GLU A 476 10.36 -9.17 -38.91
N GLU A 477 10.00 -10.19 -39.71
CA GLU A 477 8.63 -10.30 -40.27
C GLU A 477 7.58 -10.41 -39.15
N ARG A 478 7.85 -11.20 -38.09
CA ARG A 478 6.95 -11.32 -36.94
C ARG A 478 6.80 -10.00 -36.19
N GLU A 479 7.88 -9.26 -35.97
CA GLU A 479 7.86 -7.97 -35.27
C GLU A 479 6.97 -6.94 -35.97
N LEU A 480 6.93 -6.93 -37.31
CA LEU A 480 6.01 -6.09 -38.09
C LEU A 480 4.52 -6.44 -37.87
N HIS A 481 4.26 -7.63 -37.31
CA HIS A 481 2.93 -8.16 -37.01
C HIS A 481 2.65 -8.23 -35.51
N CYS A 482 3.42 -7.48 -34.71
CA CYS A 482 3.25 -7.38 -33.27
C CYS A 482 2.65 -6.03 -32.85
N GLN A 483 1.77 -6.06 -31.86
CA GLN A 483 1.39 -4.89 -31.07
C GLN A 483 2.03 -5.02 -29.69
N THR A 484 2.78 -4.00 -29.26
CA THR A 484 3.40 -3.95 -27.93
C THR A 484 2.99 -2.66 -27.25
N GLU A 485 2.47 -2.76 -26.03
CA GLU A 485 1.99 -1.60 -25.28
C GLU A 485 2.01 -1.86 -23.78
N LEU A 486 2.00 -0.79 -22.97
CA LEU A 486 1.96 -0.90 -21.51
C LEU A 486 0.63 -1.51 -21.05
N MET A 487 0.69 -2.39 -20.06
CA MET A 487 -0.52 -2.97 -19.44
C MET A 487 -1.43 -1.90 -18.81
N GLU A 488 -0.86 -0.78 -18.40
CA GLU A 488 -1.57 0.40 -17.91
C GLU A 488 -2.58 0.96 -18.92
N ASN A 489 -2.29 0.80 -20.22
CA ASN A 489 -3.14 1.24 -21.33
C ASN A 489 -4.23 0.22 -21.68
N ALA A 490 -4.36 -0.88 -20.92
CA ALA A 490 -5.40 -1.85 -21.18
C ALA A 490 -6.80 -1.22 -21.12
N HIS A 491 -7.68 -1.74 -21.98
CA HIS A 491 -9.02 -1.20 -22.18
C HIS A 491 -9.90 -1.31 -20.93
N HIS A 492 -9.79 -2.42 -20.20
CA HIS A 492 -10.55 -2.68 -18.99
C HIS A 492 -9.73 -3.47 -17.96
N TRP A 493 -9.98 -3.21 -16.69
CA TRP A 493 -9.34 -3.88 -15.56
C TRP A 493 -10.40 -4.34 -14.58
N ASP A 494 -10.47 -5.65 -14.33
CA ASP A 494 -11.38 -6.23 -13.35
C ASP A 494 -10.72 -6.37 -11.97
N ASN A 495 -9.44 -6.79 -11.94
CA ASN A 495 -8.61 -7.00 -10.75
C ASN A 495 -7.16 -7.43 -11.15
N GLU A 496 -6.29 -7.75 -10.18
CA GLU A 496 -4.92 -8.25 -10.43
C GLU A 496 -4.81 -9.67 -11.00
N SER A 497 -5.95 -10.33 -11.20
CA SER A 497 -6.02 -11.61 -11.88
C SER A 497 -6.63 -11.50 -13.27
N GLN A 498 -7.13 -10.32 -13.68
CA GLN A 498 -7.81 -10.18 -14.97
C GLN A 498 -7.82 -8.75 -15.51
N PHE A 499 -7.42 -8.62 -16.78
CA PHE A 499 -7.57 -7.40 -17.56
C PHE A 499 -7.95 -7.72 -19.01
N SER A 500 -8.53 -6.73 -19.70
CA SER A 500 -8.91 -6.85 -21.11
C SER A 500 -8.26 -5.77 -21.95
N ILE A 501 -7.77 -6.15 -23.12
CA ILE A 501 -7.12 -5.29 -24.10
C ILE A 501 -7.85 -5.35 -25.43
N GLN A 502 -7.72 -4.29 -26.20
CA GLN A 502 -8.33 -4.20 -27.52
C GLN A 502 -7.25 -4.01 -28.58
N THR A 503 -7.22 -4.90 -29.56
CA THR A 503 -6.31 -4.79 -30.70
C THR A 503 -6.99 -4.09 -31.86
N ARG A 504 -6.22 -3.38 -32.68
CA ARG A 504 -6.72 -2.70 -33.89
C ARG A 504 -5.85 -3.09 -35.07
N TYR A 505 -6.45 -3.69 -36.09
CA TYR A 505 -5.72 -4.07 -37.31
C TYR A 505 -6.24 -3.28 -38.51
N GLN A 506 -5.36 -2.53 -39.18
CA GLN A 506 -5.72 -1.71 -40.35
C GLN A 506 -6.15 -2.55 -41.57
N ILE A 507 -5.88 -3.86 -41.58
CA ILE A 507 -6.22 -4.75 -42.69
C ILE A 507 -6.71 -6.08 -42.13
N VAL A 508 -7.97 -6.44 -42.41
CA VAL A 508 -8.58 -7.73 -42.08
C VAL A 508 -7.88 -8.84 -42.88
N ARG A 509 -6.70 -9.28 -42.44
CA ARG A 509 -6.08 -10.51 -42.92
C ARG A 509 -6.77 -11.67 -42.22
N LYS A 510 -7.11 -12.72 -42.98
CA LYS A 510 -7.79 -13.93 -42.48
C LYS A 510 -7.13 -14.39 -41.16
N TRP A 511 -7.87 -14.26 -40.06
CA TRP A 511 -7.45 -14.51 -38.68
C TRP A 511 -6.62 -15.78 -38.53
N LYS A 512 -5.30 -15.63 -38.54
CA LYS A 512 -4.36 -16.67 -38.10
C LYS A 512 -4.35 -16.70 -36.57
N ILE A 513 -3.83 -17.79 -36.01
CA ILE A 513 -3.69 -17.93 -34.56
C ILE A 513 -2.75 -16.82 -34.08
N MET A 514 -3.14 -16.14 -33.01
CA MET A 514 -2.36 -15.07 -32.41
C MET A 514 -1.75 -15.59 -31.10
N GLU A 515 -0.57 -15.09 -30.75
CA GLU A 515 0.12 -15.39 -29.50
C GLU A 515 0.23 -14.11 -28.66
N ILE A 516 0.19 -14.28 -27.34
CA ILE A 516 0.40 -13.20 -26.39
C ILE A 516 1.37 -13.59 -25.28
N TRP A 517 2.15 -12.63 -24.83
CA TRP A 517 2.98 -12.72 -23.64
C TRP A 517 3.15 -11.35 -22.99
N LEU A 518 3.60 -11.34 -21.75
CA LEU A 518 3.96 -10.14 -21.01
C LEU A 518 5.48 -9.97 -21.07
N ILE A 519 5.94 -8.72 -21.11
CA ILE A 519 7.33 -8.32 -21.03
C ILE A 519 7.50 -7.54 -19.73
N PHE A 520 8.45 -7.96 -18.89
CA PHE A 520 8.71 -7.37 -17.57
C PHE A 520 10.22 -7.27 -17.29
N ALA A 521 10.60 -6.82 -16.09
CA ALA A 521 11.99 -6.58 -15.68
C ALA A 521 12.75 -5.69 -16.69
N ASP A 522 12.21 -4.50 -16.95
CA ASP A 522 12.76 -3.50 -17.88
C ASP A 522 12.99 -4.02 -19.31
N GLY A 523 12.20 -5.01 -19.73
CA GLY A 523 12.29 -5.59 -21.07
C GLY A 523 13.20 -6.79 -21.20
N SER A 524 13.88 -7.19 -20.11
CA SER A 524 14.83 -8.31 -20.14
C SER A 524 14.17 -9.70 -20.05
N GLN A 525 12.89 -9.77 -19.65
CA GLN A 525 12.19 -11.04 -19.43
C GLN A 525 10.79 -11.04 -20.02
N ILE A 526 10.30 -12.26 -20.30
CA ILE A 526 8.94 -12.51 -20.80
C ILE A 526 8.22 -13.57 -19.96
N SER A 527 6.89 -13.46 -19.90
CA SER A 527 6.03 -14.49 -19.30
C SER A 527 5.88 -15.70 -20.21
N GLU A 528 4.98 -16.61 -19.84
CA GLU A 528 4.48 -17.66 -20.71
C GLU A 528 3.88 -17.07 -22.00
N VAL A 529 4.08 -17.78 -23.12
CA VAL A 529 3.48 -17.46 -24.43
C VAL A 529 2.24 -18.33 -24.62
N LEU A 530 1.08 -17.71 -24.81
CA LEU A 530 -0.20 -18.40 -24.97
C LEU A 530 -0.87 -18.08 -26.31
N ASP A 531 -1.49 -19.10 -26.89
CA ASP A 531 -2.34 -18.96 -28.08
C ASP A 531 -3.69 -18.35 -27.69
N ILE A 532 -4.13 -17.33 -28.42
CA ILE A 532 -5.43 -16.68 -28.21
C ILE A 532 -6.54 -17.55 -28.78
N ASN A 533 -7.38 -18.09 -27.89
CA ASN A 533 -8.58 -18.82 -28.28
C ASN A 533 -9.66 -17.84 -28.74
N ILE A 534 -9.85 -17.72 -30.06
CA ILE A 534 -10.97 -16.98 -30.62
C ILE A 534 -12.20 -17.90 -30.63
N GLY A 535 -13.23 -17.55 -29.85
CA GLY A 535 -14.48 -18.30 -29.72
C GLY A 535 -15.26 -18.38 -31.05
N LYS A 536 -14.78 -19.16 -32.02
CA LYS A 536 -15.55 -19.55 -33.19
C LYS A 536 -16.21 -20.89 -32.87
N LEU A 537 -17.54 -20.91 -32.87
CA LEU A 537 -18.29 -22.15 -32.98
C LEU A 537 -17.69 -22.96 -34.12
N SER A 538 -17.23 -24.17 -33.82
CA SER A 538 -16.71 -25.07 -34.84
C SER A 538 -17.78 -25.25 -35.92
N ALA A 539 -17.35 -25.42 -37.18
CA ALA A 539 -18.29 -25.67 -38.27
C ALA A 539 -19.24 -26.84 -37.97
N SER A 540 -18.80 -27.80 -37.16
CA SER A 540 -19.62 -28.90 -36.64
C SER A 540 -20.70 -28.45 -35.66
N ALA A 541 -20.43 -27.49 -34.76
CA ALA A 541 -21.45 -26.96 -33.86
C ALA A 541 -22.54 -26.17 -34.62
N ILE A 542 -22.16 -25.39 -35.63
CA ILE A 542 -23.12 -24.68 -36.50
C ILE A 542 -24.01 -25.68 -37.25
N LEU A 543 -23.41 -26.77 -37.75
CA LEU A 543 -24.12 -27.82 -38.47
C LEU A 543 -25.11 -28.58 -37.56
N ILE A 544 -24.74 -28.86 -36.31
CA ILE A 544 -25.63 -29.48 -35.31
C ILE A 544 -26.80 -28.55 -34.97
N ILE A 545 -26.56 -27.24 -34.75
CA ILE A 545 -27.62 -26.26 -34.46
C ILE A 545 -28.61 -26.18 -35.63
N ALA A 546 -28.10 -26.14 -36.88
CA ALA A 546 -28.94 -26.10 -38.07
C ALA A 546 -29.82 -27.36 -38.21
N ILE A 547 -29.27 -28.56 -37.98
CA ILE A 547 -30.02 -29.83 -38.02
C ILE A 547 -31.10 -29.87 -36.92
N THR A 548 -30.77 -29.40 -35.71
CA THR A 548 -31.71 -29.40 -34.58
C THR A 548 -32.88 -28.45 -34.84
N CYS A 549 -32.62 -27.26 -35.40
CA CYS A 549 -33.68 -26.34 -35.81
C CYS A 549 -34.59 -26.94 -36.90
N LEU A 550 -34.02 -27.63 -37.89
CA LEU A 550 -34.80 -28.29 -38.95
C LEU A 550 -35.70 -29.40 -38.40
N LEU A 551 -35.22 -30.17 -37.41
CA LEU A 551 -36.03 -31.20 -36.74
C LEU A 551 -37.22 -30.58 -35.99
N ILE A 552 -37.00 -29.47 -35.27
CA ILE A 552 -38.06 -28.78 -34.54
C ILE A 552 -39.13 -28.23 -35.51
N PHE A 553 -38.71 -27.59 -36.60
CA PHE A 553 -39.65 -27.12 -37.64
C PHE A 553 -40.42 -28.27 -38.29
N GLY A 554 -39.78 -29.41 -38.53
CA GLY A 554 -40.43 -30.62 -39.05
C GLY A 554 -41.52 -31.17 -38.12
N ILE A 555 -41.23 -31.24 -36.81
CA ILE A 555 -42.19 -31.67 -35.78
C ILE A 555 -43.37 -30.68 -35.69
N PHE A 556 -43.09 -29.38 -35.75
CA PHE A 556 -44.12 -28.35 -35.69
C PHE A 556 -45.06 -28.41 -36.90
N ALA A 557 -44.51 -28.59 -38.10
CA ALA A 557 -45.30 -28.75 -39.33
C ALA A 557 -46.18 -30.02 -39.31
N THR A 558 -45.66 -31.13 -38.80
CA THR A 558 -46.46 -32.36 -38.65
C THR A 558 -47.58 -32.19 -37.63
N PHE A 559 -47.33 -31.51 -36.51
CA PHE A 559 -48.38 -31.19 -35.53
C PHE A 559 -49.48 -30.30 -36.14
N LEU A 560 -49.10 -29.32 -36.96
CA LEU A 560 -50.03 -28.42 -37.66
C LEU A 560 -50.91 -29.18 -38.67
N VAL A 561 -50.34 -30.13 -39.41
CA VAL A 561 -51.09 -31.00 -40.33
C VAL A 561 -52.07 -31.91 -39.57
N ILE A 562 -51.66 -32.45 -38.41
CA ILE A 562 -52.55 -33.26 -37.55
C ILE A 562 -53.73 -32.41 -37.05
N LEU A 563 -53.47 -31.18 -36.62
CA LEU A 563 -54.49 -30.23 -36.16
C LEU A 563 -55.49 -29.89 -37.28
N LEU A 564 -55.00 -29.60 -38.48
CA LEU A 564 -55.85 -29.36 -39.66
C LEU A 564 -56.67 -30.59 -40.06
N CYS A 565 -56.08 -31.79 -40.00
CA CYS A 565 -56.82 -33.03 -40.24
C CYS A 565 -57.88 -33.29 -39.16
N TYR A 566 -57.60 -32.95 -37.91
CA TYR A 566 -58.55 -33.08 -36.80
C TYR A 566 -59.73 -32.13 -36.96
N GLU A 567 -59.49 -30.85 -37.30
CA GLU A 567 -60.54 -29.89 -37.62
C GLU A 567 -61.38 -30.31 -38.82
N TYR A 568 -60.75 -30.83 -39.87
CA TYR A 568 -61.47 -31.34 -41.04
C TYR A 568 -62.38 -32.52 -40.68
N LYS A 569 -61.91 -33.45 -39.84
CA LYS A 569 -62.69 -34.61 -39.38
C LYS A 569 -63.84 -34.20 -38.45
N GLN A 570 -63.64 -33.17 -37.62
CA GLN A 570 -64.70 -32.56 -36.79
C GLN A 570 -65.76 -31.88 -37.65
N LYS A 571 -65.37 -31.07 -38.64
CA LYS A 571 -66.33 -30.46 -39.59
C LYS A 571 -67.12 -31.50 -40.38
N LYS A 572 -66.50 -32.61 -40.77
CA LYS A 572 -67.21 -33.72 -41.42
C LYS A 572 -68.26 -34.36 -40.50
N LYS A 573 -67.94 -34.62 -39.23
CA LYS A 573 -68.90 -35.13 -38.24
C LYS A 573 -70.08 -34.18 -37.99
N ILE A 574 -69.82 -32.87 -37.95
CA ILE A 574 -70.88 -31.86 -37.77
C ILE A 574 -71.81 -31.82 -39.00
N ASN A 575 -71.25 -31.97 -40.21
CA ASN A 575 -72.07 -32.03 -41.42
C ASN A 575 -72.89 -33.33 -41.51
N GLU A 576 -72.33 -34.47 -41.10
CA GLU A 576 -73.08 -35.74 -41.00
C GLU A 576 -74.21 -35.66 -39.95
N PHE A 577 -74.01 -34.95 -38.83
CA PHE A 577 -75.06 -34.70 -37.84
C PHE A 577 -76.18 -33.80 -38.38
N LYS A 578 -75.86 -32.71 -39.09
CA LYS A 578 -76.86 -31.83 -39.73
C LYS A 578 -77.68 -32.54 -40.80
N GLN A 579 -77.08 -33.53 -41.48
CA GLN A 579 -77.77 -34.29 -42.51
C GLN A 579 -78.79 -35.27 -41.88
N LYS A 580 -78.44 -35.90 -40.75
CA LYS A 580 -79.37 -36.72 -39.95
C LYS A 580 -80.52 -35.91 -39.33
N GLU A 581 -80.22 -34.71 -38.83
CA GLU A 581 -81.23 -33.84 -38.21
C GLU A 581 -82.28 -33.36 -39.24
N ASN A 582 -81.85 -33.15 -40.50
CA ASN A 582 -82.77 -32.84 -41.60
C ASN A 582 -83.62 -34.05 -42.02
N GLU A 583 -83.08 -35.28 -42.01
CA GLU A 583 -83.85 -36.51 -42.27
C GLU A 583 -84.89 -36.78 -41.16
N ASP A 584 -84.54 -36.53 -39.89
CA ASP A 584 -85.46 -36.67 -38.75
C ASP A 584 -86.57 -35.60 -38.76
N GLN A 585 -86.29 -34.38 -39.22
CA GLN A 585 -87.31 -33.33 -39.41
C GLN A 585 -88.26 -33.61 -40.59
N GLN A 586 -87.78 -34.25 -41.65
CA GLN A 586 -88.62 -34.65 -42.79
C GLN A 586 -89.59 -35.79 -42.41
N ASN A 587 -89.13 -36.76 -41.62
CA ASN A 587 -89.98 -37.85 -41.10
C ASN A 587 -91.02 -37.37 -40.07
N LEU A 588 -90.71 -36.32 -39.29
CA LEU A 588 -91.68 -35.70 -38.37
C LEU A 588 -92.80 -34.95 -39.11
N LEU A 589 -92.50 -34.35 -40.27
CA LEU A 589 -93.46 -33.64 -41.11
C LEU A 589 -94.45 -34.60 -41.80
N GLU A 590 -93.98 -35.77 -42.25
CA GLU A 590 -94.85 -36.82 -42.81
C GLU A 590 -95.80 -37.41 -41.77
N THR A 591 -95.41 -37.43 -40.48
CA THR A 591 -96.25 -37.95 -39.39
C THR A 591 -97.34 -36.95 -38.97
N GLN A 592 -97.16 -35.64 -39.20
CA GLN A 592 -98.18 -34.61 -38.88
C GLN A 592 -99.23 -34.39 -39.98
N THR A 593 -98.98 -34.85 -41.21
CA THR A 593 -99.98 -34.78 -42.30
C THR A 593 -101.01 -35.92 -42.28
N SER A 594 -100.86 -36.93 -41.41
CA SER A 594 -101.81 -38.06 -41.29
C SER A 594 -102.89 -37.88 -40.20
N GLN A 595 -102.93 -36.74 -39.49
CA GLN A 595 -103.96 -36.44 -38.47
C GLN A 595 -105.01 -35.41 -38.91
N TYR A 596 -105.03 -35.06 -40.21
CA TYR A 596 -106.15 -34.38 -40.85
C TYR A 596 -106.52 -35.09 -42.15
N GLU A 597 -107.06 -36.31 -42.01
CA GLU A 597 -108.00 -36.93 -42.95
C GLU A 597 -109.29 -37.27 -42.20
#